data_AF-A0A9X4R4N4-F1
#
_entry.id   AF-A0A9X4R4N4-F1
#
_cell.length_a   1.000
_cell.length_b   1.000
_cell.length_c   1.000
_cell.angle_alpha   90.00
_cell.angle_beta   90.00
_cell.angle_gamma   90.00
#
_symmetry.space_group_name_H-M   'P 1'
#
loop_
_entity.id
_entity.type
_entity.pdbx_description
1 polymer ?
#
loop_
_entity_poly.entity_id
_entity_poly.type
_entity_poly.pdbx_seq_one_letter_code
_entity_poly.pdbx_strand_id
1 'polypeptide(L)'
;MGLSHLRVRSKLILGFALLAAVVLLVSGLALRALGRSNDRFSDYLDGVGLRERLANQIRGAATRRAIAARNLVLVTQPADREVEKALVTQAHEDMGKALARLQEAVAAAAGLDQRDRELVAEIGRIETRYGPVALDIVGKSLNDRHDDAIAKMNAECRPPAGGAAEGEQRLHRL
;
A
#
# COMPACT_ATOMS: atom_id res chain seq x y z
N MET A 1 -32.20 18.17 53.14
CA MET A 1 -32.16 18.08 54.62
C MET A 1 -30.72 18.29 55.10
N GLY A 2 -30.47 19.32 55.92
CA GLY A 2 -29.39 19.30 56.93
C GLY A 2 -27.96 19.78 56.62
N LEU A 3 -27.73 20.88 55.89
CA LEU A 3 -26.38 21.53 55.83
C LEU A 3 -26.22 22.72 56.79
N SER A 4 -27.24 23.01 57.59
CA SER A 4 -27.35 24.22 58.42
C SER A 4 -26.55 24.18 59.74
N HIS A 5 -26.16 22.99 60.24
CA HIS A 5 -25.43 22.83 61.51
C HIS A 5 -23.90 22.62 61.37
N LEU A 6 -23.34 22.75 60.18
CA LEU A 6 -21.90 22.56 59.95
C LEU A 6 -21.10 23.83 60.27
N ARG A 7 -20.01 23.69 61.04
CA ARG A 7 -19.02 24.77 61.27
C ARG A 7 -18.55 25.35 59.94
N VAL A 8 -18.33 26.65 59.87
CA VAL A 8 -17.94 27.39 58.64
C VAL A 8 -16.76 26.73 57.90
N ARG A 9 -15.77 26.21 58.66
CA ARG A 9 -14.63 25.44 58.16
C ARG A 9 -15.03 24.22 57.31
N SER A 10 -16.06 23.48 57.72
CA SER A 10 -16.54 22.30 56.99
C SER A 10 -17.25 22.67 55.68
N LYS A 11 -17.96 23.80 55.63
CA LYS A 11 -18.59 24.29 54.39
C LYS A 11 -17.55 24.71 53.34
N LEU A 12 -16.46 25.36 53.78
CA LEU A 12 -15.33 25.70 52.92
C LEU A 12 -14.64 24.45 52.35
N ILE A 13 -14.32 23.47 53.20
CA ILE A 13 -13.70 22.22 52.75
C ILE A 13 -14.59 21.47 51.76
N LEU A 14 -15.91 21.41 52.01
CA LEU A 14 -16.86 20.76 51.10
C LEU A 14 -16.89 21.44 49.73
N GLY A 15 -16.88 22.78 49.69
CA GLY A 15 -16.83 23.56 48.46
C GLY A 15 -15.54 23.35 47.67
N PHE A 16 -14.38 23.38 48.34
CA PHE A 16 -13.09 23.10 47.71
C PHE A 16 -12.96 21.65 47.23
N ALA A 17 -13.47 20.68 48.00
CA ALA A 17 -13.48 19.27 47.61
C ALA A 17 -14.36 19.03 46.38
N LEU A 18 -15.52 19.71 46.30
CA LEU A 18 -16.39 19.65 45.12
C LEU A 18 -15.68 20.23 43.89
N LEU A 19 -15.04 21.40 44.03
CA LEU A 19 -14.26 22.02 42.95
C LEU A 19 -13.12 21.10 42.49
N ALA A 20 -12.37 20.52 43.42
CA ALA A 20 -11.32 19.56 43.12
C ALA A 20 -11.85 18.31 42.41
N ALA A 21 -13.02 17.79 42.82
CA ALA A 21 -13.66 16.65 42.18
C ALA A 21 -14.08 16.96 40.74
N VAL A 22 -14.63 18.15 40.46
CA VAL A 22 -14.95 18.57 39.09
C VAL A 22 -13.68 18.67 38.24
N VAL A 23 -12.60 19.25 38.76
CA VAL A 23 -11.33 19.35 38.03
C VAL A 23 -10.76 17.97 37.71
N LEU A 24 -10.79 17.03 38.67
CA LEU A 24 -10.34 15.65 38.45
C LEU A 24 -11.21 14.93 37.41
N LEU A 25 -12.53 15.12 37.43
CA LEU A 25 -13.43 14.56 36.44
C LEU A 25 -13.14 15.09 35.04
N VAL A 26 -13.03 16.41 34.88
CA VAL A 26 -12.68 17.03 33.58
C VAL A 26 -11.32 16.54 33.09
N SER A 27 -10.32 16.46 33.98
CA SER A 27 -9.00 15.95 33.63
C SER A 27 -9.05 14.48 33.18
N GLY A 28 -9.80 13.64 33.89
CA GLY A 28 -10.01 12.25 33.49
C GLY A 28 -10.75 12.10 32.15
N LEU A 29 -11.79 12.91 31.92
CA LEU A 29 -12.49 12.95 30.63
C LEU A 29 -11.57 13.43 29.51
N ALA A 30 -10.73 14.44 29.76
CA ALA A 30 -9.77 14.96 28.81
C ALA A 30 -8.71 13.91 28.44
N LEU A 31 -8.14 13.22 29.44
CA LEU A 31 -7.20 12.12 29.20
C LEU A 31 -7.85 10.97 28.42
N ARG A 32 -9.10 10.61 28.74
CA ARG A 32 -9.85 9.58 28.01
C ARG A 32 -10.21 10.00 26.58
N ALA A 33 -10.49 11.28 26.36
CA ALA A 33 -10.75 11.83 25.03
C ALA A 33 -9.46 11.86 24.21
N LEU A 34 -8.35 12.25 24.83
CA LEU A 34 -7.02 12.27 24.22
C LEU A 34 -6.54 10.88 23.84
N GLY A 35 -6.68 9.89 24.74
CA GLY A 35 -6.36 8.48 24.46
C GLY A 35 -7.14 7.95 23.25
N ARG A 36 -8.46 8.13 23.23
CA ARG A 36 -9.29 7.77 22.06
C ARG A 36 -8.93 8.50 20.77
N SER A 37 -8.39 9.71 20.87
CA SER A 37 -7.92 10.43 19.68
C SER A 37 -6.57 9.93 19.20
N ASN A 38 -5.69 9.56 20.13
CA ASN A 38 -4.40 8.96 19.83
C ASN A 38 -4.56 7.59 19.17
N ASP A 39 -5.41 6.72 19.71
CA ASP A 39 -5.64 5.37 19.17
C ASP A 39 -6.14 5.43 17.71
N ARG A 40 -7.10 6.33 17.41
CA ARG A 40 -7.60 6.54 16.04
C ARG A 40 -6.52 7.08 15.09
N PHE A 41 -5.60 7.90 15.59
CA PHE A 41 -4.52 8.47 14.79
C PHE A 41 -3.44 7.42 14.51
N SER A 42 -3.09 6.61 15.50
CA SER A 42 -2.19 5.46 15.35
C SER A 42 -2.74 4.43 14.36
N ASP A 43 -4.00 4.01 14.50
CA ASP A 43 -4.64 3.08 13.56
C ASP A 43 -4.68 3.65 12.12
N TYR A 44 -4.94 4.95 11.98
CA TYR A 44 -4.93 5.62 10.68
C TYR A 44 -3.53 5.63 10.05
N LEU A 45 -2.50 5.97 10.83
CA LEU A 45 -1.11 5.98 10.35
C LEU A 45 -0.60 4.57 10.02
N ASP A 46 -0.93 3.57 10.84
CA ASP A 46 -0.58 2.18 10.58
C ASP A 46 -1.27 1.66 9.30
N GLY A 47 -2.52 2.06 9.08
CA GLY A 47 -3.26 1.74 7.85
C GLY A 47 -2.68 2.41 6.60
N VAL A 48 -2.24 3.67 6.67
CA VAL A 48 -1.56 4.35 5.55
C VAL A 48 -0.19 3.71 5.28
N GLY A 49 0.63 3.52 6.31
CA GLY A 49 1.97 2.93 6.17
C GLY A 49 1.94 1.48 5.68
N LEU A 50 0.92 0.70 6.04
CA LEU A 50 0.70 -0.63 5.47
C LEU A 50 0.43 -0.57 3.97
N ARG A 51 -0.50 0.29 3.53
CA ARG A 51 -0.87 0.44 2.11
C ARG A 51 0.31 0.94 1.27
N GLU A 52 1.09 1.88 1.79
CA GLU A 52 2.30 2.37 1.13
C GLU A 52 3.34 1.26 0.95
N ARG A 53 3.62 0.48 2.00
CA ARG A 53 4.54 -0.67 1.91
C ARG A 53 4.07 -1.69 0.90
N LEU A 54 2.77 -2.01 0.87
CA LEU A 54 2.18 -2.94 -0.10
C LEU A 54 2.29 -2.39 -1.53
N ALA A 55 2.02 -1.11 -1.75
CA ALA A 55 2.20 -0.48 -3.07
C ALA A 55 3.68 -0.52 -3.54
N ASN A 56 4.63 -0.30 -2.63
CA ASN A 56 6.05 -0.42 -2.93
C ASN A 56 6.47 -1.87 -3.19
N GLN A 57 5.88 -2.85 -2.50
CA GLN A 57 6.10 -4.27 -2.78
C GLN A 57 5.58 -4.67 -4.16
N ILE A 58 4.39 -4.20 -4.57
CA ILE A 58 3.85 -4.41 -5.91
C ILE A 58 4.80 -3.84 -6.97
N ARG A 59 5.24 -2.59 -6.80
CA ARG A 59 6.20 -1.95 -7.71
C ARG A 59 7.51 -2.71 -7.80
N GLY A 60 8.08 -3.10 -6.66
CA GLY A 60 9.32 -3.86 -6.58
C GLY A 60 9.20 -5.23 -7.25
N ALA A 61 8.10 -5.95 -7.00
CA ALA A 61 7.82 -7.25 -7.62
C ALA A 61 7.65 -7.12 -9.14
N ALA A 62 6.92 -6.10 -9.62
CA ALA A 62 6.78 -5.82 -11.04
C ALA A 62 8.14 -5.54 -11.72
N THR A 63 9.00 -4.75 -11.08
CA THR A 63 10.36 -4.48 -11.59
C THR A 63 11.22 -5.74 -11.62
N ARG A 64 11.20 -6.56 -10.55
CA ARG A 64 11.93 -7.83 -10.52
C ARG A 64 11.44 -8.79 -11.62
N ARG A 65 10.12 -8.88 -11.81
CA ARG A 65 9.51 -9.69 -12.88
C ARG A 65 9.98 -9.24 -14.26
N ALA A 66 9.99 -7.93 -14.51
CA ALA A 66 10.42 -7.37 -15.80
C ALA A 66 11.91 -7.62 -16.07
N ILE A 67 12.77 -7.47 -15.06
CA ILE A 67 14.22 -7.75 -15.17
C ILE A 67 14.45 -9.24 -15.45
N ALA A 68 13.85 -10.11 -14.65
CA ALA A 68 14.04 -11.54 -14.82
C ALA A 68 13.46 -12.05 -16.16
N ALA A 69 12.34 -11.48 -16.63
CA ALA A 69 11.77 -11.84 -17.94
C ALA A 69 12.70 -11.41 -19.08
N ARG A 70 13.28 -10.21 -18.98
CA ARG A 70 14.29 -9.74 -19.94
C ARG A 70 15.52 -10.65 -19.91
N ASN A 71 16.04 -10.96 -18.73
CA ASN A 71 17.22 -11.82 -18.59
C ASN A 71 16.95 -13.21 -19.16
N LEU A 72 15.79 -13.80 -18.88
CA LEU A 72 15.38 -15.09 -19.42
C LEU A 72 15.44 -15.14 -20.96
N VAL A 73 15.08 -14.05 -21.63
CA VAL A 73 15.17 -13.92 -23.08
C VAL A 73 16.62 -13.76 -23.58
N LEU A 74 17.51 -13.20 -22.76
CA LEU A 74 18.91 -12.92 -23.13
C LEU A 74 19.87 -14.08 -22.83
N VAL A 75 19.58 -14.90 -21.82
CA VAL A 75 20.47 -15.98 -21.40
C VAL A 75 20.37 -17.18 -22.34
N THR A 76 21.54 -17.70 -22.72
CA THR A 76 21.66 -18.82 -23.68
C THR A 76 21.93 -20.15 -23.01
N GLN A 77 22.46 -20.15 -21.78
CA GLN A 77 22.76 -21.37 -21.04
C GLN A 77 21.50 -21.93 -20.36
N PRO A 78 21.24 -23.25 -20.44
CA PRO A 78 20.07 -23.85 -19.81
C PRO A 78 20.01 -23.65 -18.28
N ALA A 79 21.15 -23.64 -17.60
CA ALA A 79 21.22 -23.40 -16.15
C ALA A 79 20.75 -21.99 -15.79
N ASP A 80 21.19 -20.97 -16.53
CA ASP A 80 20.80 -19.58 -16.32
C ASP A 80 19.31 -19.36 -16.65
N ARG A 81 18.77 -20.07 -17.65
CA ARG A 81 17.34 -20.03 -17.99
C ARG A 81 16.46 -20.51 -16.85
N GLU A 82 16.81 -21.61 -16.18
CA GLU A 82 16.01 -22.11 -15.05
C GLU A 82 16.07 -21.16 -13.84
N VAL A 83 17.21 -20.51 -13.60
CA VAL A 83 17.33 -19.47 -12.57
C VAL A 83 16.40 -18.30 -12.87
N GLU A 84 16.46 -17.74 -14.07
CA GLU A 84 15.65 -16.58 -14.43
C GLU A 84 14.15 -16.91 -14.48
N LYS A 85 13.79 -18.11 -14.92
CA LYS A 85 12.41 -18.63 -14.83
C LYS A 85 11.90 -18.67 -13.39
N ALA A 86 12.71 -19.17 -12.46
CA ALA A 86 12.34 -19.22 -11.04
C ALA A 86 12.14 -17.80 -10.49
N LEU A 87 13.03 -16.86 -10.83
CA LEU A 87 12.94 -15.46 -10.42
C LEU A 87 11.69 -14.76 -10.97
N VAL A 88 11.35 -14.98 -12.25
CA VAL A 88 10.11 -14.44 -12.85
C VAL A 88 8.88 -15.00 -12.15
N THR A 89 8.84 -16.31 -11.93
CA THR A 89 7.70 -16.99 -11.32
C THR A 89 7.49 -16.48 -9.88
N GLN A 90 8.57 -16.41 -9.10
CA GLN A 90 8.52 -15.88 -7.74
C GLN A 90 8.06 -14.42 -7.71
N ALA A 91 8.60 -13.56 -8.59
CA ALA A 91 8.21 -12.16 -8.66
C ALA A 91 6.74 -11.98 -9.06
N HIS A 92 6.21 -12.85 -9.92
CA HIS A 92 4.80 -12.85 -10.28
C HIS A 92 3.90 -13.23 -9.09
N GLU A 93 4.25 -14.28 -8.35
CA GLU A 93 3.53 -14.67 -7.13
C GLU A 93 3.56 -13.59 -6.05
N ASP A 94 4.74 -12.99 -5.81
CA ASP A 94 4.92 -11.91 -4.85
C ASP A 94 4.00 -10.73 -5.17
N MET A 95 3.92 -10.37 -6.46
CA MET A 95 3.05 -9.30 -6.94
C MET A 95 1.58 -9.62 -6.68
N GLY A 96 1.13 -10.85 -7.01
CA GLY A 96 -0.24 -11.29 -6.74
C GLY A 96 -0.59 -11.26 -5.25
N LYS A 97 0.30 -11.75 -4.39
CA LYS A 97 0.14 -11.74 -2.93
C LYS A 97 0.06 -10.31 -2.38
N ALA A 98 0.95 -9.41 -2.82
CA ALA A 98 0.97 -8.02 -2.39
C ALA A 98 -0.28 -7.25 -2.85
N LEU A 99 -0.76 -7.51 -4.07
CA LEU A 99 -1.98 -6.92 -4.61
C LEU A 99 -3.23 -7.38 -3.85
N ALA A 100 -3.36 -8.68 -3.57
CA ALA A 100 -4.48 -9.20 -2.79
C ALA A 100 -4.53 -8.57 -1.39
N ARG A 101 -3.38 -8.50 -0.71
CA ARG A 101 -3.26 -7.84 0.61
C ARG A 101 -3.60 -6.35 0.55
N LEU A 102 -3.23 -5.65 -0.52
CA LEU A 102 -3.57 -4.24 -0.70
C LEU A 102 -5.08 -4.06 -0.88
N GLN A 103 -5.73 -4.94 -1.65
CA GLN A 103 -7.18 -4.92 -1.83
C GLN A 103 -7.92 -5.20 -0.50
N GLU A 104 -7.46 -6.17 0.28
CA GLU A 104 -7.99 -6.45 1.62
C GLU A 104 -7.83 -5.25 2.56
N ALA A 105 -6.64 -4.65 2.61
CA ALA A 105 -6.35 -3.49 3.46
C ALA A 105 -7.22 -2.28 3.07
N VAL A 106 -7.50 -2.09 1.79
CA VAL A 106 -8.39 -1.04 1.27
C VAL A 106 -9.86 -1.33 1.57
N ALA A 107 -10.29 -2.59 1.48
CA ALA A 107 -11.66 -2.99 1.81
C ALA A 107 -11.96 -2.86 3.32
N ALA A 108 -10.98 -3.13 4.18
CA ALA A 108 -11.10 -3.01 5.63
C ALA A 108 -11.04 -1.56 6.14
N ALA A 109 -10.50 -0.62 5.36
CA ALA A 109 -10.33 0.77 5.78
C ALA A 109 -11.66 1.55 5.77
N ALA A 110 -12.26 1.71 6.96
CA ALA A 110 -13.39 2.61 7.16
C ALA A 110 -12.94 4.07 6.96
N GLY A 111 -13.58 4.79 6.03
CA GLY A 111 -13.25 6.20 5.74
C GLY A 111 -12.21 6.43 4.64
N LEU A 112 -11.83 5.40 3.89
CA LEU A 112 -10.99 5.59 2.70
C LEU A 112 -11.71 6.44 1.64
N ASP A 113 -10.98 7.36 1.01
CA ASP A 113 -11.50 8.13 -0.11
C ASP A 113 -11.83 7.21 -1.30
N GLN A 114 -12.87 7.57 -2.05
CA GLN A 114 -13.30 6.79 -3.21
C GLN A 114 -12.20 6.73 -4.28
N ARG A 115 -11.39 7.79 -4.39
CA ARG A 115 -10.27 7.85 -5.33
C ARG A 115 -9.22 6.78 -5.04
N ASP A 116 -8.88 6.54 -3.78
CA ASP A 116 -7.90 5.52 -3.40
C ASP A 116 -8.37 4.12 -3.76
N ARG A 117 -9.67 3.83 -3.56
CA ARG A 117 -10.29 2.57 -3.98
C ARG A 117 -10.21 2.36 -5.49
N GLU A 118 -10.52 3.40 -6.26
CA GLU A 118 -10.43 3.37 -7.72
C GLU A 118 -9.01 3.13 -8.23
N LEU A 119 -8.01 3.77 -7.61
CA LEU A 119 -6.61 3.57 -7.97
C LEU A 119 -6.14 2.13 -7.75
N VAL A 120 -6.51 1.52 -6.62
CA VAL A 120 -6.17 0.12 -6.35
C VAL A 120 -6.92 -0.85 -7.28
N ALA A 121 -8.18 -0.54 -7.60
CA ALA A 121 -8.92 -1.29 -8.60
C ALA A 121 -8.26 -1.20 -9.99
N GLU A 122 -7.75 -0.02 -10.37
CA GLU A 122 -7.03 0.17 -11.63
C GLU A 122 -5.73 -0.63 -11.69
N ILE A 123 -4.95 -0.65 -10.60
CA ILE A 123 -3.75 -1.52 -10.49
C ILE A 123 -4.13 -2.98 -10.73
N GLY A 124 -5.24 -3.45 -10.14
CA GLY A 124 -5.74 -4.81 -10.36
C GLY A 124 -6.17 -5.09 -11.80
N ARG A 125 -6.83 -4.14 -12.46
CA ARG A 125 -7.20 -4.24 -13.88
C ARG A 125 -5.98 -4.33 -14.78
N ILE A 126 -4.99 -3.47 -14.53
CA ILE A 126 -3.72 -3.46 -15.27
C ILE A 126 -3.01 -4.81 -15.09
N GLU A 127 -2.90 -5.32 -13.86
CA GLU A 127 -2.21 -6.60 -13.61
C GLU A 127 -2.94 -7.79 -14.24
N THR A 128 -4.28 -7.78 -14.27
CA THR A 128 -5.06 -8.83 -14.96
C THR A 128 -4.80 -8.85 -16.47
N ARG A 129 -4.53 -7.69 -17.06
CA ARG A 129 -4.17 -7.57 -18.49
C ARG A 129 -2.72 -7.96 -18.75
N TYR A 130 -1.79 -7.48 -17.93
CA TYR A 130 -0.35 -7.64 -18.15
C TYR A 130 0.23 -8.94 -17.60
N GLY A 131 -0.35 -9.53 -16.55
CA GLY A 131 0.09 -10.80 -15.96
C GLY A 131 0.18 -11.93 -16.99
N PRO A 132 -0.88 -12.19 -17.77
CA PRO A 132 -0.87 -13.20 -18.83
C PRO A 132 0.16 -12.90 -19.94
N VAL A 133 0.38 -11.63 -20.27
CA VAL A 133 1.38 -11.22 -21.27
C VAL A 133 2.79 -11.56 -20.81
N ALA A 134 3.12 -11.25 -19.55
CA ALA A 134 4.42 -11.57 -18.97
C ALA A 134 4.65 -13.09 -18.92
N LEU A 135 3.64 -13.87 -18.55
CA LEU A 135 3.73 -15.33 -18.53
C LEU A 135 3.84 -15.94 -19.93
N ASP A 136 3.17 -15.38 -20.93
CA ASP A 136 3.28 -15.84 -22.33
C ASP A 136 4.69 -15.61 -22.90
N ILE A 137 5.32 -14.47 -22.60
CA ILE A 137 6.72 -14.19 -23.02
C ILE A 137 7.68 -15.21 -22.41
N VAL A 138 7.52 -15.52 -21.12
CA VAL A 138 8.29 -16.55 -20.42
C VAL A 138 8.05 -17.92 -21.07
N GLY A 139 6.80 -18.28 -21.31
CA GLY A 139 6.44 -19.54 -21.96
C GLY A 139 7.05 -19.69 -23.35
N LYS A 140 7.09 -18.61 -24.15
CA LYS A 140 7.76 -18.61 -25.47
C LYS A 140 9.27 -18.77 -25.35
N SER A 141 9.90 -18.09 -24.39
CA SER A 141 11.34 -18.20 -24.16
C SER A 141 11.75 -19.62 -23.74
N LEU A 142 10.95 -20.29 -22.90
CA LEU A 142 11.21 -21.66 -22.45
C LEU A 142 11.00 -22.73 -23.53
N ASN A 143 10.21 -22.44 -24.58
CA ASN A 143 9.98 -23.35 -25.71
C ASN A 143 10.95 -23.11 -26.88
N ASP A 144 12.13 -22.53 -26.61
CA ASP A 144 13.15 -22.14 -27.61
C ASP A 144 12.65 -21.18 -28.71
N ARG A 145 11.46 -20.56 -28.55
CA ARG A 145 10.92 -19.55 -29.48
C ARG A 145 11.43 -18.15 -29.11
N HIS A 146 12.74 -17.98 -29.12
CA HIS A 146 13.40 -16.75 -28.67
C HIS A 146 13.00 -15.52 -29.49
N ASP A 147 12.96 -15.64 -30.82
CA ASP A 147 12.58 -14.53 -31.69
C ASP A 147 11.14 -14.06 -31.44
N ASP A 148 10.21 -15.00 -31.18
CA ASP A 148 8.82 -14.68 -30.86
C ASP A 148 8.67 -14.03 -29.48
N ALA A 149 9.50 -14.42 -28.50
CA ALA A 149 9.54 -13.81 -27.18
C ALA A 149 10.09 -12.38 -27.24
N ILE A 150 11.14 -12.15 -28.03
CA ILE A 150 11.73 -10.82 -28.28
C ILE A 150 10.71 -9.91 -28.98
N ALA A 151 10.06 -10.41 -30.04
CA ALA A 151 9.06 -9.64 -30.78
C ALA A 151 7.89 -9.21 -29.88
N LYS A 152 7.38 -10.13 -29.06
CA LYS A 152 6.28 -9.83 -28.12
C LYS A 152 6.70 -8.88 -26.99
N MET A 153 7.90 -9.06 -26.42
CA MET A 153 8.43 -8.16 -25.40
C MET A 153 8.61 -6.73 -25.95
N ASN A 154 9.09 -6.59 -27.19
CA ASN A 154 9.24 -5.29 -27.83
C ASN A 154 7.90 -4.63 -28.18
N ALA A 155 6.88 -5.41 -28.54
CA ALA A 155 5.56 -4.89 -28.89
C ALA A 155 4.70 -4.52 -27.67
N GLU A 156 4.76 -5.32 -26.59
CA GLU A 156 3.81 -5.22 -25.48
C GLU A 156 4.41 -4.64 -24.19
N CYS A 157 5.73 -4.69 -24.00
CA CYS A 157 6.39 -4.19 -22.78
C CYS A 157 7.15 -2.87 -22.96
N ARG A 158 7.36 -2.40 -24.19
CA ARG A 158 7.97 -1.08 -24.43
C ARG A 158 6.90 0.00 -24.23
N PRO A 159 7.15 1.04 -23.41
CA PRO A 159 6.24 2.18 -23.36
C PRO A 159 6.11 2.75 -24.79
N PRO A 160 4.90 3.13 -25.23
CA PRO A 160 4.73 3.70 -26.55
C PRO A 160 5.67 4.90 -26.68
N ALA A 161 6.37 5.00 -27.82
CA ALA A 161 7.33 6.06 -28.08
C ALA A 161 6.77 7.49 -27.87
N GLY A 162 5.44 7.66 -27.81
CA GLY A 162 4.77 8.90 -27.44
C GLY A 162 4.87 9.31 -25.97
N GLY A 163 4.99 8.36 -25.02
CA GLY A 163 5.01 8.68 -23.58
C GLY A 163 6.33 9.27 -23.09
N ALA A 164 7.46 8.92 -23.73
CA ALA A 164 8.76 9.52 -23.44
C ALA A 164 8.85 10.95 -24.00
N ALA A 165 8.34 11.17 -25.22
CA ALA A 165 8.28 12.49 -25.84
C ALA A 165 7.39 13.48 -25.06
N GLU A 166 6.28 13.00 -24.50
CA GLU A 166 5.35 13.81 -23.71
C GLU A 166 5.92 14.17 -22.32
N GLY A 167 6.76 13.32 -21.74
CA GLY A 167 7.51 13.62 -20.51
C GLY A 167 8.60 14.68 -20.71
N GLU A 168 9.35 14.60 -21.81
CA GLU A 168 10.40 15.57 -22.17
C GLU A 168 9.80 16.96 -22.50
N GLN A 169 8.69 17.01 -23.25
CA GLN A 169 8.01 18.28 -23.55
C GLN A 169 7.44 18.99 -22.32
N ARG A 170 7.09 18.23 -21.27
CA ARG A 170 6.54 18.78 -20.03
C ARG A 170 7.63 19.32 -19.09
N LEU A 171 8.84 18.79 -19.18
CA LEU A 171 10.03 19.32 -18.50
C LEU A 171 10.54 20.63 -19.13
N HIS A 172 10.40 20.79 -20.44
CA HIS A 172 10.77 22.03 -21.14
C HIS A 172 9.75 23.19 -21.02
N ARG A 173 8.58 22.95 -20.41
CA ARG A 173 7.54 23.98 -20.15
C ARG A 173 7.51 24.47 -18.70
N LEU A 174 8.41 23.99 -17.85
CA LEU A 174 8.67 24.53 -16.51
C LEU A 174 9.95 25.38 -16.55
#